data_AF-A0A7Y5XVX3-F1
#
_entry.id   AF-A0A7Y5XVX3-F1
#
_cell.length_a   1.000
_cell.length_b   1.000
_cell.length_c   1.000
_cell.angle_alpha   90.00
_cell.angle_beta   90.00
_cell.angle_gamma   90.00
#
_symmetry.space_group_name_H-M   'P 1'
#
loop_
_entity.id
_entity.type
_entity.pdbx_description
1 polymer ?
#
loop_
_entity_poly.entity_id
_entity_poly.type
_entity_poly.pdbx_seq_one_letter_code
_entity_poly.pdbx_strand_id
1 'polypeptide(L)' 'AWRLERAREDEVPAYVVLHDATLRELAAAKPASVHDLAAVKGFGPTKLERYGDDVLAVIAAA' A
#
# COMPACT_ATOMS: atom_id res chain seq x y z
N ALA A 1 5.34 -5.45 10.04
CA ALA A 1 6.09 -4.29 9.51
C ALA A 1 6.06 -4.38 7.99
N TRP A 2 4.85 -4.37 7.41
CA TRP A 2 4.62 -4.98 6.11
C TRP A 2 5.45 -4.38 4.97
N ARG A 3 5.54 -3.05 4.89
CA ARG A 3 6.33 -2.36 3.85
C ARG A 3 7.79 -2.80 3.84
N LEU A 4 8.38 -3.01 5.02
CA LEU A 4 9.77 -3.43 5.18
C LEU A 4 9.97 -4.89 4.77
N GLU A 5 8.99 -5.74 5.05
CA GLU A 5 9.01 -7.15 4.68
C GLU A 5 8.91 -7.28 3.15
N ARG A 6 7.95 -6.60 2.53
CA ARG A 6 7.77 -6.60 1.07
C ARG A 6 8.98 -6.01 0.33
N ALA A 7 9.57 -4.95 0.87
CA ALA A 7 10.78 -4.33 0.32
C ALA A 7 11.98 -5.29 0.27
N ARG A 8 12.13 -6.12 1.31
CA ARG A 8 13.18 -7.16 1.33
C ARG A 8 12.92 -8.25 0.30
N GLU A 9 11.67 -8.64 0.16
CA GLU A 9 11.26 -9.70 -0.78
C GLU A 9 11.40 -9.26 -2.24
N ASP A 10 11.09 -8.00 -2.54
CA ASP A 10 11.26 -7.41 -3.87
C ASP A 10 12.68 -6.87 -4.12
N GLU A 11 13.61 -7.01 -3.16
CA GLU A 11 14.98 -6.46 -3.20
C GLU A 11 15.05 -4.95 -3.54
N VAL A 12 14.03 -4.19 -3.12
CA VAL A 12 13.95 -2.74 -3.34
C VAL A 12 13.92 -1.97 -2.02
N PRO A 13 14.31 -0.69 -2.01
CA PRO A 13 14.12 0.15 -0.84
C PRO A 13 12.64 0.28 -0.44
N ALA A 14 12.35 0.38 0.86
CA ALA A 14 10.98 0.46 1.38
C ALA A 14 10.14 1.61 0.79
N TYR A 15 10.76 2.74 0.46
CA TYR A 15 10.07 3.86 -0.17
C TYR A 15 9.57 3.54 -1.59
N VAL A 16 10.18 2.55 -2.28
CA VAL A 16 9.76 2.11 -3.62
C VAL A 16 8.44 1.35 -3.54
N VAL A 17 8.30 0.47 -2.54
CA VAL A 17 7.05 -0.25 -2.26
C VAL A 17 5.93 0.76 -2.02
N LEU A 18 6.08 1.61 -1.02
CA LEU A 18 5.10 2.66 -0.69
C LEU A 18 5.79 3.90 -0.11
N HIS A 19 5.56 5.05 -0.74
CA HIS A 19 6.07 6.32 -0.23
C HIS A 19 5.32 6.73 1.05
N ASP A 20 5.98 7.47 1.93
CA ASP A 20 5.38 7.95 3.17
C ASP A 20 4.19 8.90 2.93
N ALA A 21 4.14 9.58 1.77
CA ALA A 21 2.97 10.35 1.36
C ALA A 21 1.75 9.43 1.16
N THR A 22 1.92 8.34 0.41
CA THR A 22 0.84 7.38 0.17
C THR A 22 0.43 6.64 1.45
N LEU A 23 1.37 6.31 2.33
CA LEU A 23 1.03 5.72 3.65
C LEU A 23 0.14 6.64 4.49
N ARG A 24 0.43 7.95 4.49
CA ARG A 24 -0.41 8.94 5.20
C ARG A 24 -1.80 9.03 4.59
N GLU A 25 -1.90 9.04 3.27
CA GLU A 25 -3.20 9.03 2.58
C GLU A 25 -3.99 7.76 2.88
N LEU A 26 -3.34 6.59 2.86
CA LEU A 26 -3.97 5.30 3.22
C LEU A 26 -4.47 5.30 4.67
N ALA A 27 -3.66 5.80 5.60
CA ALA A 27 -4.04 5.88 7.02
C ALA A 27 -5.21 6.85 7.26
N ALA A 28 -5.30 7.93 6.48
CA ALA A 28 -6.40 8.90 6.54
C ALA A 28 -7.68 8.39 5.88
N ALA A 29 -7.56 7.79 4.69
CA ALA A 29 -8.69 7.30 3.90
C ALA A 29 -9.28 5.98 4.40
N LYS A 30 -8.46 5.13 5.04
CA LYS A 30 -8.82 3.77 5.49
C LYS A 30 -9.64 2.98 4.45
N PRO A 31 -9.09 2.78 3.24
CA PRO A 31 -9.78 2.08 2.17
C PRO A 31 -10.14 0.65 2.60
N ALA A 32 -11.36 0.23 2.27
CA ALA A 32 -11.87 -1.12 2.58
C ALA A 32 -12.03 -1.97 1.32
N SER A 33 -11.69 -1.44 0.14
CA SER A 33 -11.78 -2.13 -1.14
C SER A 33 -10.67 -1.72 -2.09
N VAL A 34 -10.44 -2.55 -3.12
CA VAL A 34 -9.51 -2.27 -4.22
C VAL A 34 -9.91 -0.99 -4.96
N HIS A 35 -11.21 -0.70 -5.07
CA HIS A 35 -11.70 0.54 -5.65
C HIS A 35 -11.31 1.76 -4.80
N ASP A 36 -11.41 1.67 -3.47
CA ASP A 36 -10.99 2.76 -2.58
C ASP A 36 -9.48 2.97 -2.64
N LEU A 37 -8.70 1.88 -2.73
CA LEU A 37 -7.25 1.97 -2.94
C LEU A 37 -6.91 2.68 -4.25
N ALA A 38 -7.63 2.41 -5.34
CA ALA A 38 -7.42 3.09 -6.62
C ALA A 38 -7.70 4.60 -6.56
N ALA A 39 -8.56 5.04 -5.62
CA ALA A 39 -8.82 6.45 -5.38
C ALA A 39 -7.72 7.15 -4.56
N VAL A 40 -6.80 6.40 -3.94
CA VAL A 40 -5.72 6.95 -3.12
C VAL A 40 -4.63 7.55 -3.99
N LYS A 41 -4.31 8.83 -3.72
CA LYS A 41 -3.29 9.55 -4.47
C LYS A 41 -1.91 8.92 -4.29
N GLY A 42 -1.30 8.53 -5.41
CA GLY A 42 0.01 7.85 -5.42
C GLY A 42 -0.07 6.32 -5.31
N PHE A 43 -1.28 5.75 -5.28
CA PHE A 43 -1.51 4.32 -5.40
C PHE A 43 -1.97 3.98 -6.82
N GLY A 44 -1.00 3.87 -7.73
CA GLY A 44 -1.26 3.61 -9.15
C GLY A 44 -1.67 2.15 -9.44
N PRO A 45 -2.15 1.86 -10.67
CA PRO A 45 -2.67 0.54 -11.06
C PRO A 45 -1.66 -0.58 -10.85
N THR A 46 -0.37 -0.36 -11.16
CA THR A 46 0.68 -1.37 -10.93
C THR A 46 0.84 -1.74 -9.45
N LYS A 47 0.70 -0.76 -8.54
CA LYS A 47 0.76 -1.01 -7.09
C LYS A 47 -0.51 -1.67 -6.59
N LEU A 48 -1.64 -1.36 -7.19
CA LEU A 48 -2.93 -1.98 -6.93
C LEU A 48 -2.91 -3.47 -7.27
N GLU A 49 -2.42 -3.81 -8.45
CA GLU A 49 -2.31 -5.21 -8.88
C GLU A 49 -1.29 -5.99 -8.06
N ARG A 50 -0.17 -5.36 -7.67
CA ARG A 50 0.93 -6.05 -6.97
C ARG A 50 0.76 -6.12 -5.45
N TYR A 51 0.14 -5.11 -4.84
CA TYR A 51 0.09 -4.94 -3.39
C TYR A 51 -1.32 -4.66 -2.85
N GLY A 52 -2.35 -4.58 -3.69
CA GLY A 52 -3.69 -4.17 -3.27
C GLY A 52 -4.27 -5.04 -2.16
N ASP A 53 -4.28 -6.36 -2.36
CA ASP A 53 -4.77 -7.34 -1.38
C ASP A 53 -3.98 -7.28 -0.06
N ASP A 54 -2.65 -7.27 -0.16
CA ASP A 54 -1.76 -7.18 0.99
C ASP A 54 -2.01 -5.90 1.82
N VAL A 55 -2.14 -4.75 1.15
CA VAL A 55 -2.38 -3.47 1.80
C VAL A 55 -3.77 -3.46 2.46
N LEU A 56 -4.80 -4.01 1.81
CA LEU A 56 -6.13 -4.14 2.42
C LEU A 56 -6.09 -5.03 3.66
N ALA A 57 -5.37 -6.16 3.60
CA ALA A 57 -5.21 -7.05 4.76
C ALA A 57 -4.50 -6.34 5.92
N VAL A 58 -3.45 -5.57 5.64
CA VAL A 58 -2.73 -4.77 6.65
C VAL A 58 -3.63 -3.70 7.26
N ILE A 59 -4.44 -3.01 6.46
CA ILE A 59 -5.37 -1.99 6.94
C ILE A 59 -6.50 -2.61 7.77
N ALA A 60 -7.01 -3.78 7.36
CA ALA A 60 -8.05 -4.50 8.10
C ALA A 60 -7.55 -5.10 9.42
N ALA A 61 -6.24 -5.39 9.53
CA ALA A 61 -5.60 -5.91 10.74
C ALA A 61 -5.11 -4.80 11.70
N ALA A 62 -5.24 -3.52 11.33
CA ALA A 62 -4.81 -2.36 12.11
C ALA A 62 -5.93 -1.75 12.95
#